data_AF-A0A2I0J564-F1
#
_entry.id   AF-A0A2I0J564-F1
#
_cell.length_a   1.000
_cell.length_b   1.000
_cell.length_c   1.000
_cell.angle_alpha   90.00
_cell.angle_beta   90.00
_cell.angle_gamma   90.00
#
_symmetry.space_group_name_H-M   'P 1'
#
loop_
_entity.id
_entity.type
_entity.pdbx_description
1 polymer ?
#
loop_
_entity_poly.entity_id
_entity_poly.type
_entity_poly.pdbx_seq_one_letter_code
_entity_poly.pdbx_strand_id
1 'polypeptide(L)' 'MDLELQKQHENMRAHDMIVHLRQLYQEQARHERFEISKALFQARLTEGSPVGLHMLKMIGYVETLGRLGFPLG' A
#
# COMPACT_ATOMS: atom_id res chain seq x y z
N MET A 1 -12.56 -9.77 6.89
CA MET A 1 -13.73 -9.10 6.28
C MET A 1 -14.28 -8.19 7.35
N ASP A 2 -14.34 -6.90 7.08
CA ASP A 2 -14.74 -5.90 8.07
C ASP A 2 -16.27 -5.85 8.21
N LEU A 3 -16.77 -5.79 9.45
CA LEU A 3 -18.21 -5.84 9.75
C LEU A 3 -18.91 -4.54 9.28
N GLU A 4 -18.20 -3.42 9.34
CA GLU A 4 -18.70 -2.12 8.89
C GLU A 4 -18.84 -2.09 7.37
N LEU A 5 -17.84 -2.62 6.66
CA LEU A 5 -17.91 -2.83 5.22
C LEU A 5 -19.11 -3.73 4.83
N GLN A 6 -19.42 -4.79 5.58
CA GLN A 6 -20.58 -5.64 5.28
C GLN A 6 -21.91 -4.86 5.40
N LYS A 7 -22.08 -4.07 6.46
CA LYS A 7 -23.27 -3.25 6.67
C LYS A 7 -23.52 -2.25 5.53
N GLN A 8 -22.45 -1.62 5.02
CA GLN A 8 -22.56 -0.70 3.89
C GLN A 8 -23.12 -1.34 2.61
N HIS A 9 -22.97 -2.66 2.46
CA HIS A 9 -23.39 -3.40 1.27
C HIS A 9 -24.74 -4.12 1.41
N GLU A 10 -25.38 -4.11 2.59
CA GLU A 10 -26.60 -4.90 2.86
C GLU A 10 -27.72 -4.69 1.84
N ASN A 11 -27.83 -3.49 1.29
CA ASN A 11 -28.87 -3.11 0.33
C ASN A 11 -28.34 -2.90 -1.10
N MET A 12 -27.06 -3.18 -1.36
CA MET A 12 -26.47 -3.03 -2.68
C MET A 12 -26.74 -4.26 -3.55
N ARG A 13 -26.94 -4.06 -4.85
CA ARG A 13 -27.01 -5.19 -5.79
C ARG A 13 -25.61 -5.76 -5.99
N ALA A 14 -25.51 -7.06 -6.27
CA ALA A 14 -24.23 -7.75 -6.41
C ALA A 14 -23.26 -7.08 -7.40
N HIS A 15 -23.77 -6.56 -8.53
CA HIS A 15 -22.95 -5.81 -9.48
C HIS A 15 -22.36 -4.54 -8.85
N ASP A 16 -23.17 -3.76 -8.15
CA ASP A 16 -22.77 -2.49 -7.53
C ASP A 16 -21.77 -2.73 -6.39
N MET A 17 -21.95 -3.82 -5.63
CA MET A 17 -20.97 -4.28 -4.63
C MET A 17 -19.61 -4.56 -5.25
N ILE A 18 -19.57 -5.29 -6.38
CA ILE A 18 -18.31 -5.63 -7.06
C ILE A 18 -17.62 -4.36 -7.56
N VAL A 19 -18.35 -3.42 -8.14
CA VAL A 19 -17.80 -2.15 -8.62
C VAL A 19 -17.26 -1.34 -7.44
N HIS A 20 -18.03 -1.22 -6.35
CA HIS A 20 -17.62 -0.45 -5.17
C HIS A 20 -16.38 -1.04 -4.51
N LEU A 21 -16.33 -2.36 -4.29
CA LEU A 21 -15.16 -3.03 -3.72
C LEU A 21 -13.93 -2.87 -4.60
N ARG A 22 -14.07 -2.96 -5.93
CA ARG A 22 -12.95 -2.71 -6.85
C ARG A 22 -12.42 -1.29 -6.70
N GLN A 23 -13.30 -0.29 -6.67
CA GLN A 23 -12.90 1.10 -6.48
C GLN A 23 -12.21 1.29 -5.12
N LEU A 24 -12.82 0.83 -4.03
CA LEU A 24 -12.29 0.98 -2.68
C LEU A 24 -10.89 0.36 -2.53
N TYR A 25 -10.71 -0.88 -2.99
CA TYR A 25 -9.40 -1.55 -2.88
C TYR A 25 -8.36 -0.99 -3.87
N GLN A 26 -8.77 -0.49 -5.04
CA GLN A 26 -7.86 0.22 -5.94
C GLN A 26 -7.39 1.55 -5.35
N GLU A 27 -8.30 2.30 -4.73
CA GLU A 27 -8.00 3.54 -4.01
C GLU A 27 -7.04 3.28 -2.85
N GLN A 28 -7.33 2.25 -2.05
CA GLN A 28 -6.48 1.85 -0.93
C GLN A 28 -5.08 1.44 -1.42
N ALA A 29 -4.99 0.61 -2.46
CA ALA A 29 -3.72 0.19 -3.03
C ALA A 29 -2.92 1.38 -3.61
N ARG A 30 -3.61 2.36 -4.23
CA ARG A 30 -2.99 3.58 -4.73
C ARG A 30 -2.44 4.43 -3.58
N HIS A 31 -3.20 4.58 -2.50
CA HIS A 31 -2.76 5.32 -1.33
C HIS A 31 -1.56 4.65 -0.65
N GLU A 32 -1.62 3.34 -0.44
CA GLU A 32 -0.51 2.57 0.15
C GLU A 32 0.75 2.66 -0.72
N ARG A 33 0.60 2.50 -2.05
CA ARG A 33 1.71 2.67 -3.00
C ARG A 33 2.33 4.07 -2.86
N PHE A 34 1.51 5.11 -2.77
CA PHE A 34 1.98 6.49 -2.65
C PHE A 34 2.79 6.69 -1.37
N GLU A 35 2.26 6.26 -0.22
CA GLU A 35 2.95 6.42 1.07
C GLU A 35 4.26 5.64 1.12
N ILE A 36 4.29 4.41 0.61
CA ILE A 36 5.52 3.60 0.57
C ILE A 36 6.56 4.21 -0.38
N SER A 37 6.13 4.68 -1.57
CA SER A 37 7.03 5.34 -2.52
C SER A 37 7.61 6.62 -1.90
N LYS A 38 6.77 7.43 -1.27
CA LYS A 38 7.18 8.64 -0.57
C LYS A 38 8.20 8.33 0.53
N ALA A 39 7.92 7.32 1.37
CA ALA A 39 8.83 6.91 2.43
C ALA A 39 10.18 6.42 1.89
N LEU A 40 10.18 5.66 0.78
CA LEU A 40 11.39 5.20 0.12
C LEU A 40 12.23 6.35 -0.41
N PHE A 41 11.65 7.25 -1.21
CA PHE A 41 12.39 8.37 -1.81
C PHE A 41 12.78 9.45 -0.81
N GLN A 42 12.10 9.54 0.34
CA GLN A 42 12.47 10.42 1.45
C GLN A 42 13.47 9.78 2.41
N ALA A 43 13.71 8.46 2.34
CA ALA A 43 14.66 7.79 3.21
C ALA A 43 16.09 8.28 2.89
N ARG A 44 16.70 8.98 3.85
CA ARG A 44 18.10 9.42 3.77
C ARG A 44 18.91 8.71 4.85
N LEU A 45 20.13 8.30 4.50
CA LEU A 45 21.09 7.82 5.49
C LEU A 45 21.67 9.03 6.22
N THR A 46 21.48 9.07 7.54
CA THR A 46 22.12 10.08 8.39
C THR A 46 23.63 9.84 8.39
N GLU A 47 24.42 10.90 8.24
CA GLU A 47 25.88 10.82 8.28
C GLU A 47 26.37 10.16 9.58
N GLY A 48 27.36 9.27 9.46
CA GLY A 48 27.88 8.49 10.58
C GLY A 48 26.99 7.33 11.06
N SER A 49 25.80 7.13 10.49
CA SER A 49 24.91 6.01 10.87
C SER A 49 25.26 4.70 10.16
N PRO A 50 25.01 3.53 10.79
CA PRO A 50 25.24 2.24 10.15
C PRO A 50 24.38 2.03 8.90
N VAL A 51 25.02 1.73 7.78
CA VAL A 51 24.37 1.51 6.48
C VAL A 51 23.40 0.31 6.52
N GLY A 52 23.72 -0.74 7.28
CA GLY A 52 22.96 -1.98 7.31
C GLY A 52 21.49 -1.82 7.70
N LEU A 53 21.21 -1.00 8.73
CA LEU A 53 19.83 -0.76 9.16
C LEU A 53 19.04 0.05 8.13
N HIS A 54 19.69 1.03 7.50
CA HIS A 54 19.08 1.82 6.43
C HIS A 54 18.77 0.96 5.20
N MET A 55 19.70 0.11 4.78
CA MET A 55 19.49 -0.83 3.68
C MET A 55 18.32 -1.77 3.95
N LEU A 56 18.24 -2.36 5.15
CA LEU A 56 17.14 -3.26 5.50
C LEU A 56 15.78 -2.55 5.38
N LYS A 57 15.71 -1.29 5.82
CA LYS A 57 14.50 -0.45 5.67
C LYS A 57 14.16 -0.19 4.20
N MET A 58 15.15 0.12 3.36
CA MET A 58 14.94 0.32 1.93
C MET A 58 14.47 -0.96 1.22
N ILE A 59 15.06 -2.12 1.55
CA ILE A 59 14.62 -3.43 1.04
C ILE A 59 13.14 -3.66 1.38
N GLY A 60 12.75 -3.42 2.64
CA GLY A 60 11.35 -3.57 3.05
C GLY A 60 10.37 -2.69 2.25
N TYR A 61 10.76 -1.47 1.89
CA TYR A 61 9.95 -0.62 1.01
C TYR A 61 9.85 -1.17 -0.41
N VAL A 62 10.96 -1.63 -1.00
CA VAL A 62 10.98 -2.22 -2.35
C VAL A 62 10.13 -3.49 -2.40
N GLU A 63 10.25 -4.37 -1.41
CA GLU A 63 9.45 -5.59 -1.30
C GLU A 63 7.96 -5.29 -1.14
N THR A 64 7.62 -4.27 -0.34
CA THR A 64 6.23 -3.83 -0.17
C THR A 64 5.65 -3.31 -1.48
N LEU A 65 6.41 -2.52 -2.25
CA LEU A 65 5.99 -2.09 -3.58
C LEU A 65 5.79 -3.27 -4.55
N GLY A 66 6.67 -4.26 -4.51
CA GLY A 66 6.51 -5.51 -5.26
C GLY A 66 5.21 -6.25 -4.91
N ARG A 67 4.89 -6.38 -3.61
CA ARG A 67 3.63 -6.99 -3.13
C ARG A 67 2.39 -6.22 -3.57
N LEU A 68 2.48 -4.90 -3.70
CA LEU A 68 1.39 -4.05 -4.21
C LEU A 68 1.24 -4.12 -5.74
N GLY A 69 2.09 -4.88 -6.43
CA GLY A 69 2.07 -4.99 -7.90
C GLY A 69 2.80 -3.85 -8.61
N PHE A 70 3.62 -3.10 -7.91
CA PHE A 70 4.38 -1.97 -8.43
C PHE A 70 5.89 -2.13 -8.17
N PRO A 71 6.54 -3.20 -8.67
CA PRO A 71 7.97 -3.41 -8.46
C PRO A 71 8.79 -2.25 -9.04
N LEU A 72 9.92 -1.97 -8.41
CA LEU A 72 10.91 -1.02 -8.91
C LEU A 72 11.91 -1.79 -9.77
N GLY A 73 11.79 -1.65 -11.10
CA GLY A 73 12.62 -2.34 -12.11
C GLY A 73 12.19 -2.01 -13.52
#